data_AF-A0A167ZIF8-F1
#
_entry.id   AF-A0A167ZIF8-F1
#
_cell.length_a   1.000
_cell.length_b   1.000
_cell.length_c   1.000
_cell.angle_alpha   90.00
_cell.angle_beta   90.00
_cell.angle_gamma   90.00
#
_symmetry.space_group_name_H-M   'P 1'
#
loop_
_entity.id
_entity.type
_entity.pdbx_description
1 polymer ?
#
loop_
_entity_poly.entity_id
_entity_poly.type
_entity_poly.pdbx_seq_one_letter_code
_entity_poly.pdbx_strand_id
1 'polypeptide(L)'
;MHDSHFPSIRDNLPLFEDRRKGMADVVEFYIYCNPPLLPQGVSEVIRRVQDTESRSSVTTAVQDNLFVIADEDIDALDPDADYESPLADSDVDVSVISPDARMMPWAEHRRRSHTYADADVYPVLITEAHHKTAWRGLEYLHPDVTFAGLLAHAGHADEHRFAAETGCLVSYDVRQTVVYLGSDEGQERLDSAVERLESMTKQYVEHKERAPQLLPPLPIFPAAEWAAVVAAAASHDFFDDIPADIKASLPDSVVPWTDPFKNDESLI
;
A
#
# COMPACT_ATOMS: atom_id res chain seq x y z
N MET A 1 -45.32 7.81 35.49
CA MET A 1 -44.71 6.47 35.66
C MET A 1 -45.04 5.65 34.43
N HIS A 2 -44.19 5.72 33.41
CA HIS A 2 -44.22 4.82 32.26
C HIS A 2 -42.76 4.52 31.94
N ASP A 3 -42.30 3.34 32.36
CA ASP A 3 -41.00 2.78 32.01
C ASP A 3 -41.09 2.16 30.62
N SER A 4 -40.51 2.83 29.63
CA SER A 4 -40.26 2.29 28.30
C SER A 4 -38.85 1.70 28.27
N HIS A 5 -38.79 0.39 28.43
CA HIS A 5 -37.59 -0.44 28.30
C HIS A 5 -37.25 -0.57 26.80
N PHE A 6 -36.24 0.17 26.34
CA PHE A 6 -35.63 -0.05 25.03
C PHE A 6 -34.64 -1.21 25.14
N PRO A 7 -34.69 -2.23 24.26
CA PRO A 7 -33.67 -3.27 24.24
C PRO A 7 -32.33 -2.67 23.82
N SER A 8 -31.29 -2.94 24.60
CA SER A 8 -29.91 -2.55 24.30
C SER A 8 -29.40 -3.30 23.07
N ILE A 9 -28.83 -2.58 22.11
CA ILE A 9 -28.19 -3.12 20.89
C ILE A 9 -26.92 -3.96 21.22
N ARG A 10 -26.58 -4.16 22.50
CA ARG A 10 -25.38 -4.87 22.94
C ARG A 10 -25.48 -6.40 22.96
N ASP A 11 -26.67 -6.98 22.76
CA ASP A 11 -26.86 -8.43 22.98
C ASP A 11 -26.68 -9.31 21.74
N ASN A 12 -26.24 -8.78 20.59
CA ASN A 12 -26.08 -9.56 19.34
C ASN A 12 -24.76 -9.31 18.59
N LEU A 13 -23.69 -8.90 19.28
CA LEU A 13 -22.35 -8.96 18.67
C LEU A 13 -21.79 -10.37 18.86
N PRO A 14 -21.59 -11.16 17.79
CA PRO A 14 -20.92 -12.44 17.91
C PRO A 14 -19.50 -12.21 18.43
N LEU A 15 -19.19 -12.91 19.52
CA LEU A 15 -17.85 -13.04 20.09
C LEU A 15 -16.83 -13.21 18.95
N PHE A 16 -15.88 -12.27 18.89
CA PHE A 16 -14.73 -12.23 17.98
C PHE A 16 -13.71 -13.34 18.29
N GLU A 17 -14.16 -14.59 18.39
CA GLU A 17 -13.29 -15.75 18.56
C GLU A 17 -13.44 -16.68 17.35
N ASP A 18 -12.31 -16.89 16.68
CA ASP A 18 -12.06 -17.77 15.54
C ASP A 18 -12.20 -17.18 14.11
N ARG A 19 -11.53 -16.05 13.86
CA ARG A 19 -11.38 -15.42 12.53
C ARG A 19 -10.31 -16.07 11.62
N ARG A 20 -9.83 -17.29 11.93
CA ARG A 20 -8.77 -17.98 11.13
C ARG A 20 -9.28 -19.15 10.29
N LYS A 21 -10.58 -19.45 10.30
CA LYS A 21 -11.14 -20.56 9.51
C LYS A 21 -12.11 -20.03 8.45
N GLY A 22 -11.52 -19.60 7.33
CA GLY A 22 -12.24 -19.10 6.16
C GLY A 22 -12.20 -17.59 6.06
N MET A 23 -11.02 -16.99 5.92
CA MET A 23 -10.93 -15.63 5.36
C MET A 23 -11.45 -15.74 3.93
N ALA A 24 -12.72 -15.40 3.73
CA ALA A 24 -13.18 -14.90 2.44
C ALA A 24 -12.15 -13.84 2.01
N ASP A 25 -11.71 -13.92 0.76
CA ASP A 25 -10.72 -13.00 0.21
C ASP A 25 -11.30 -11.58 0.31
N VAL A 26 -10.92 -10.84 1.35
CA VAL A 26 -11.42 -9.49 1.57
C VAL A 26 -10.71 -8.60 0.57
N VAL A 27 -11.47 -8.07 -0.38
CA VAL A 27 -10.93 -7.19 -1.42
C VAL A 27 -11.26 -5.75 -1.06
N GLU A 28 -10.24 -4.93 -0.88
CA GLU A 28 -10.37 -3.49 -0.68
C GLU A 28 -10.24 -2.76 -2.03
N PHE A 29 -11.13 -1.79 -2.25
CA PHE A 29 -11.14 -0.95 -3.44
C PHE A 29 -11.01 0.51 -3.04
N TYR A 30 -10.05 1.21 -3.64
CA TYR A 30 -9.94 2.65 -3.59
C TYR A 30 -10.55 3.22 -4.86
N ILE A 31 -11.60 4.01 -4.71
CA ILE A 31 -12.31 4.65 -5.82
C ILE A 31 -12.01 6.15 -5.76
N TYR A 32 -11.44 6.68 -6.84
CA TYR A 32 -11.30 8.12 -7.04
C TYR A 32 -12.18 8.53 -8.22
N CYS A 33 -13.11 9.46 -7.99
CA CYS A 33 -14.00 9.96 -9.01
C CYS A 33 -14.10 11.49 -8.93
N ASN A 34 -14.31 12.12 -10.08
CA ASN A 34 -14.56 13.55 -10.20
C ASN A 34 -15.77 13.73 -11.13
N PRO A 35 -16.93 14.19 -10.64
CA PRO A 35 -17.19 14.68 -9.28
C PRO A 35 -17.16 13.59 -8.19
N PRO A 36 -16.89 13.93 -6.92
CA PRO A 36 -16.87 13.00 -5.80
C PRO A 36 -18.26 12.45 -5.48
N LEU A 37 -18.29 11.18 -5.04
CA LEU A 37 -19.49 10.54 -4.51
C LEU A 37 -19.83 11.05 -3.11
N LEU A 38 -21.12 11.18 -2.84
CA LEU A 38 -21.68 11.34 -1.49
C LEU A 38 -21.83 9.97 -0.81
N PRO A 39 -22.03 9.92 0.54
CA PRO A 39 -22.21 8.65 1.26
C PRO A 39 -23.32 7.75 0.68
N GLN A 40 -24.40 8.36 0.17
CA GLN A 40 -25.46 7.63 -0.52
C GLN A 40 -25.02 7.03 -1.87
N GLY A 41 -24.16 7.73 -2.61
CA GLY A 41 -23.55 7.20 -3.84
C GLY A 41 -22.60 6.03 -3.57
N VAL A 42 -21.78 6.15 -2.53
CA VAL A 42 -20.92 5.06 -2.07
C VAL A 42 -21.76 3.83 -1.69
N SER A 43 -22.83 4.03 -0.92
CA SER A 43 -23.75 2.96 -0.51
C SER A 43 -24.39 2.27 -1.72
N GLU A 44 -24.80 3.04 -2.72
CA GLU A 44 -25.41 2.50 -3.95
C GLU A 44 -24.39 1.70 -4.78
N VAL A 45 -23.15 2.19 -4.92
CA VAL A 45 -22.07 1.44 -5.58
C VAL A 45 -21.82 0.12 -4.85
N ILE A 46 -21.63 0.15 -3.53
CA ILE A 46 -21.40 -1.05 -2.71
C ILE A 46 -22.55 -2.05 -2.89
N ARG A 47 -23.80 -1.59 -2.76
CA ARG A 47 -25.00 -2.43 -2.92
C ARG A 47 -25.04 -3.13 -4.27
N ARG A 48 -24.62 -2.46 -5.35
CA ARG A 48 -24.64 -3.04 -6.70
C ARG A 48 -23.49 -4.00 -6.99
N VAL A 49 -22.38 -3.92 -6.24
CA VAL A 49 -21.22 -4.80 -6.45
C VAL A 49 -21.14 -5.97 -5.48
N GLN A 50 -21.97 -5.99 -4.42
CA GLN A 50 -21.98 -7.03 -3.39
C GLN A 50 -22.16 -8.47 -3.93
N ASP A 51 -22.89 -8.63 -5.03
CA ASP A 51 -23.15 -9.96 -5.63
C ASP A 51 -22.10 -10.40 -6.66
N THR A 52 -21.02 -9.65 -6.82
CA THR A 52 -20.02 -9.90 -7.86
C THR A 52 -18.88 -10.77 -7.35
N GLU A 53 -18.73 -11.98 -7.90
CA GLU A 53 -17.82 -13.01 -7.37
C GLU A 53 -16.35 -12.86 -7.78
N SER A 54 -16.04 -12.07 -8.82
CA SER A 54 -14.67 -11.94 -9.35
C SER A 54 -14.16 -10.51 -9.28
N ARG A 55 -12.87 -10.34 -8.92
CA ARG A 55 -12.25 -9.02 -8.80
C ARG A 55 -12.34 -8.18 -10.08
N SER A 56 -12.10 -8.79 -11.25
CA SER A 56 -12.22 -8.09 -12.54
C SER A 56 -13.66 -7.67 -12.80
N SER A 57 -14.63 -8.53 -12.46
CA SER A 57 -16.04 -8.19 -12.56
C SER A 57 -16.42 -7.06 -11.59
N VAL A 58 -15.85 -7.02 -10.38
CA VAL A 58 -16.11 -5.93 -9.42
C VAL A 58 -15.62 -4.60 -9.97
N THR A 59 -14.41 -4.53 -10.55
CA THR A 59 -13.91 -3.28 -11.13
C THR A 59 -14.80 -2.77 -12.26
N THR A 60 -15.20 -3.64 -13.18
CA THR A 60 -16.14 -3.28 -14.26
C THR A 60 -17.49 -2.83 -13.68
N ALA A 61 -18.03 -3.57 -12.70
CA ALA A 61 -19.30 -3.22 -12.08
C ALA A 61 -19.22 -1.87 -11.34
N VAL A 62 -18.13 -1.58 -10.62
CA VAL A 62 -17.90 -0.26 -10.01
C VAL A 62 -17.90 0.83 -11.07
N GLN A 63 -17.16 0.65 -12.17
CA GLN A 63 -17.08 1.64 -13.25
C GLN A 63 -18.45 1.89 -13.89
N ASP A 64 -19.17 0.84 -14.25
CA ASP A 64 -20.50 0.93 -14.85
C ASP A 64 -21.47 1.64 -13.89
N ASN A 65 -21.39 1.36 -12.59
CA ASN A 65 -22.22 2.03 -11.59
C ASN A 65 -21.88 3.51 -11.44
N LEU A 66 -20.60 3.88 -11.50
CA LEU A 66 -20.18 5.27 -11.46
C LEU A 66 -20.72 6.04 -12.68
N PHE A 67 -20.70 5.45 -13.88
CA PHE A 67 -21.28 6.08 -15.07
C PHE A 67 -22.79 6.24 -14.96
N VAL A 68 -23.49 5.21 -14.50
CA VAL A 68 -24.95 5.30 -14.30
C VAL A 68 -25.31 6.37 -13.28
N ILE A 69 -24.58 6.46 -12.16
CA ILE A 69 -24.79 7.50 -11.16
C ILE A 69 -24.52 8.88 -11.76
N ALA A 70 -23.43 9.03 -12.51
CA ALA A 70 -23.09 10.30 -13.16
C ALA A 70 -24.18 10.75 -14.15
N ASP A 71 -24.60 9.87 -15.06
CA ASP A 71 -25.62 10.17 -16.06
C ASP A 71 -26.97 10.58 -15.43
N GLU A 72 -27.28 10.04 -14.24
CA GLU A 72 -28.52 10.34 -13.52
C GLU A 72 -28.44 11.63 -12.66
N ASP A 73 -27.25 11.96 -12.13
CA ASP A 73 -27.12 13.00 -11.10
C ASP A 73 -26.51 14.31 -11.58
N ILE A 74 -25.66 14.26 -12.60
CA ILE A 74 -24.87 15.41 -13.07
C ILE A 74 -25.03 15.61 -14.57
N ASP A 75 -24.93 16.86 -14.99
CA ASP A 75 -24.82 17.23 -16.41
C ASP A 75 -23.54 18.04 -16.64
N ALA A 76 -22.97 17.86 -17.83
CA ALA A 76 -21.81 18.64 -18.24
C ALA A 76 -22.23 20.10 -18.41
N LEU A 77 -21.39 21.02 -17.96
CA LEU A 77 -21.62 22.44 -18.22
C LEU A 77 -21.47 22.68 -19.72
N ASP A 78 -22.51 23.25 -20.33
CA ASP A 78 -22.47 23.69 -21.72
C ASP A 78 -21.50 24.87 -21.83
N PRO A 79 -20.34 24.71 -22.50
CA PRO A 79 -19.35 25.78 -22.61
C PRO A 79 -19.86 26.96 -23.46
N ASP A 80 -20.91 26.74 -24.26
CA ASP A 80 -21.51 27.73 -25.15
C ASP A 80 -22.76 28.40 -24.54
N ALA A 81 -23.18 27.99 -23.34
CA ALA A 81 -24.28 28.65 -22.63
C ALA A 81 -23.88 30.09 -22.29
N ASP A 82 -24.58 31.06 -22.88
CA ASP A 82 -24.28 32.49 -22.86
C ASP A 82 -23.82 33.00 -21.48
N TYR A 83 -22.60 33.56 -21.45
CA TYR A 83 -21.88 34.15 -20.30
C TYR A 83 -22.62 35.28 -19.55
N GLU A 84 -23.87 35.57 -19.88
CA GLU A 84 -24.65 36.64 -19.25
C GLU A 84 -25.37 36.19 -17.96
N SER A 85 -25.20 34.94 -17.52
CA SER A 85 -25.66 34.52 -16.20
C SER A 85 -24.78 35.15 -15.11
N PRO A 86 -25.34 35.91 -14.14
CA PRO A 86 -24.58 36.51 -13.03
C PRO A 86 -23.98 35.48 -12.04
N LEU A 87 -24.08 34.18 -12.35
CA LEU A 87 -23.40 33.06 -11.68
C LEU A 87 -22.11 32.62 -12.40
N ALA A 88 -21.65 33.31 -13.44
CA ALA A 88 -20.43 33.00 -14.19
C ALA A 88 -19.13 33.09 -13.37
N ASP A 89 -19.19 33.55 -12.11
CA ASP A 89 -18.08 33.54 -11.14
C ASP A 89 -18.15 32.35 -10.16
N SER A 90 -19.11 31.44 -10.36
CA SER A 90 -19.18 30.21 -9.58
C SER A 90 -18.22 29.19 -10.19
N ASP A 91 -17.20 28.81 -9.41
CA ASP A 91 -16.19 27.77 -9.66
C ASP A 91 -16.81 26.36 -9.89
N VAL A 92 -18.06 26.27 -10.34
CA VAL A 92 -18.83 25.05 -10.50
C VAL A 92 -18.33 24.30 -11.72
N ASP A 93 -18.06 23.02 -11.55
CA ASP A 93 -17.48 22.10 -12.53
C ASP A 93 -18.55 21.26 -13.26
N VAL A 94 -19.69 21.00 -12.60
CA VAL A 94 -20.82 20.21 -13.13
C VAL A 94 -22.14 20.75 -12.58
N SER A 95 -23.23 20.59 -13.35
CA SER A 95 -24.58 20.92 -12.88
C SER A 95 -25.22 19.70 -12.23
N VAL A 96 -25.72 19.85 -11.00
CA VAL A 96 -26.49 18.79 -10.34
C VAL A 96 -27.93 18.84 -10.85
N ILE A 97 -28.38 17.77 -11.53
CA ILE A 97 -29.73 17.68 -12.12
C ILE A 97 -30.70 16.86 -11.28
N SER A 98 -30.19 15.97 -10.43
CA SER A 98 -31.02 15.14 -9.55
C SER A 98 -31.34 15.85 -8.22
N PRO A 99 -32.60 15.85 -7.76
CA PRO A 99 -32.95 16.33 -6.42
C PRO A 99 -32.45 15.40 -5.31
N ASP A 100 -32.06 14.18 -5.65
CA ASP A 100 -31.44 13.18 -4.76
C ASP A 100 -30.05 12.82 -5.27
N ALA A 101 -29.23 13.85 -5.52
CA ALA A 101 -27.91 13.68 -6.10
C ALA A 101 -27.00 12.85 -5.19
N ARG A 102 -26.37 11.84 -5.76
CA ARG A 102 -25.37 10.98 -5.11
C ARG A 102 -23.94 11.40 -5.45
N MET A 103 -23.78 12.40 -6.31
CA MET A 103 -22.51 13.08 -6.61
C MET A 103 -22.60 14.55 -6.21
N MET A 104 -21.44 15.16 -5.94
CA MET A 104 -21.33 16.57 -5.57
C MET A 104 -20.28 17.27 -6.45
N PRO A 105 -20.55 18.48 -6.98
CA PRO A 105 -19.54 19.25 -7.71
C PRO A 105 -18.24 19.41 -6.91
N TRP A 106 -17.09 19.27 -7.56
CA TRP A 106 -15.79 19.34 -6.90
C TRP A 106 -15.59 20.65 -6.14
N ALA A 107 -16.05 21.77 -6.68
CA ALA A 107 -15.92 23.05 -5.99
C ALA A 107 -16.77 23.14 -4.72
N GLU A 108 -17.94 22.52 -4.70
CA GLU A 108 -18.76 22.41 -3.49
C GLU A 108 -18.10 21.48 -2.48
N HIS A 109 -17.61 20.34 -2.95
CA HIS A 109 -16.83 19.41 -2.13
C HIS A 109 -15.60 20.08 -1.51
N ARG A 110 -14.83 20.87 -2.27
CA ARG A 110 -13.66 21.61 -1.77
C ARG A 110 -14.03 22.64 -0.72
N ARG A 111 -15.21 23.27 -0.83
CA ARG A 111 -15.73 24.19 0.19
C ARG A 111 -16.16 23.45 1.46
N ARG A 112 -16.68 22.22 1.29
CA ARG A 112 -17.16 21.34 2.37
C ARG A 112 -16.13 20.37 2.92
N SER A 113 -14.90 20.35 2.40
CA SER A 113 -13.86 19.36 2.77
C SER A 113 -13.52 19.33 4.26
N HIS A 114 -13.89 20.38 5.01
CA HIS A 114 -13.77 20.44 6.47
C HIS A 114 -14.91 19.74 7.23
N THR A 115 -15.89 19.15 6.53
CA THR A 115 -17.14 18.60 7.12
C THR A 115 -17.30 17.10 6.96
N TYR A 116 -16.29 16.38 6.45
CA TYR A 116 -16.32 14.92 6.49
C TYR A 116 -16.50 14.46 7.94
N ALA A 117 -17.51 13.62 8.15
CA ALA A 117 -17.69 13.03 9.45
C ALA A 117 -16.51 12.09 9.71
N ASP A 118 -16.09 11.97 10.95
CA ASP A 118 -15.02 11.03 11.31
C ASP A 118 -15.35 9.58 10.89
N ALA A 119 -16.64 9.26 10.74
CA ALA A 119 -17.14 7.99 10.25
C ALA A 119 -16.78 7.71 8.78
N ASP A 120 -16.51 8.74 7.98
CA ASP A 120 -16.14 8.61 6.57
C ASP A 120 -14.65 8.35 6.38
N VAL A 121 -13.82 8.76 7.36
CA VAL A 121 -12.35 8.74 7.27
C VAL A 121 -11.73 7.62 8.09
N TYR A 122 -12.32 7.31 9.24
CA TYR A 122 -11.77 6.38 10.21
C TYR A 122 -12.62 5.11 10.32
N PRO A 123 -11.99 3.94 10.53
CA PRO A 123 -12.71 2.71 10.87
C PRO A 123 -13.56 2.91 12.12
N VAL A 124 -14.67 2.17 12.22
CA VAL A 124 -15.65 2.25 13.32
C VAL A 124 -14.98 2.24 14.71
N LEU A 125 -13.94 1.43 14.90
CA LEU A 125 -13.19 1.34 16.16
C LEU A 125 -12.47 2.64 16.56
N ILE A 126 -12.09 3.47 15.58
CA ILE A 126 -11.32 4.71 15.76
C ILE A 126 -12.24 5.93 15.69
N THR A 127 -13.39 5.82 15.01
CA THR A 127 -14.36 6.92 14.83
C THR A 127 -14.79 7.52 16.17
N GLU A 128 -15.01 6.69 17.19
CA GLU A 128 -15.48 7.10 18.52
C GLU A 128 -14.40 7.76 19.40
N ALA A 129 -13.12 7.63 19.03
CA ALA A 129 -12.03 8.20 19.83
C ALA A 129 -12.02 9.74 19.75
N HIS A 130 -11.70 10.38 20.88
CA HIS A 130 -11.59 11.84 20.97
C HIS A 130 -10.43 12.40 20.13
N HIS A 131 -9.29 11.72 20.15
CA HIS A 131 -8.14 12.04 19.33
C HIS A 131 -7.91 10.90 18.33
N LYS A 132 -7.60 11.24 17.09
CA LYS A 132 -7.36 10.26 16.03
C LYS A 132 -6.44 10.78 14.95
N THR A 133 -5.72 9.86 14.33
CA THR A 133 -4.82 10.14 13.21
C THR A 133 -4.68 8.90 12.33
N ALA A 134 -4.30 9.12 11.07
CA ALA A 134 -3.98 8.05 10.13
C ALA A 134 -2.51 8.18 9.72
N TRP A 135 -1.72 7.15 9.98
CA TRP A 135 -0.32 7.06 9.59
C TRP A 135 -0.20 6.31 8.26
N ARG A 136 0.37 6.98 7.24
CA ARG A 136 0.50 6.50 5.85
C ARG A 136 1.94 6.26 5.43
N GLY A 137 2.83 5.96 6.39
CA GLY A 137 4.27 5.85 6.11
C GLY A 137 4.64 4.72 5.16
N LEU A 138 3.86 3.63 5.12
CA LEU A 138 4.11 2.48 4.24
C LEU A 138 3.49 2.63 2.85
N GLU A 139 2.36 3.34 2.74
CA GLU A 139 1.59 3.51 1.50
C GLU A 139 2.44 4.06 0.34
N TYR A 140 3.30 5.05 0.62
CA TYR A 140 4.09 5.72 -0.41
C TYR A 140 5.52 5.21 -0.54
N LEU A 141 6.16 4.87 0.59
CA LEU A 141 7.60 4.60 0.62
C LEU A 141 7.92 3.12 0.44
N HIS A 142 7.08 2.23 1.00
CA HIS A 142 7.36 0.79 1.06
C HIS A 142 6.09 -0.05 0.86
N PRO A 143 5.52 -0.07 -0.35
CA PRO A 143 4.27 -0.78 -0.62
C PRO A 143 4.41 -2.31 -0.52
N ASP A 144 5.64 -2.83 -0.43
CA ASP A 144 5.97 -4.24 -0.20
C ASP A 144 6.03 -4.61 1.29
N VAL A 145 5.90 -3.65 2.19
CA VAL A 145 5.99 -3.85 3.64
C VAL A 145 4.60 -3.70 4.25
N THR A 146 4.22 -4.67 5.07
CA THR A 146 2.97 -4.63 5.85
C THR A 146 3.24 -4.17 7.27
N PHE A 147 2.23 -3.61 7.93
CA PHE A 147 2.30 -3.24 9.34
C PHE A 147 2.71 -4.43 10.22
N ALA A 148 2.14 -5.61 10.01
CA ALA A 148 2.55 -6.82 10.74
C ALA A 148 4.02 -7.19 10.46
N GLY A 149 4.50 -7.04 9.23
CA GLY A 149 5.91 -7.25 8.87
C GLY A 149 6.84 -6.25 9.57
N LEU A 150 6.41 -4.98 9.65
CA LEU A 150 7.13 -3.93 10.37
C LEU A 150 7.23 -4.24 11.86
N LEU A 151 6.11 -4.62 12.49
CA LEU A 151 6.06 -5.01 13.90
C LEU A 151 6.98 -6.21 14.18
N ALA A 152 6.90 -7.25 13.35
CA ALA A 152 7.74 -8.44 13.49
C ALA A 152 9.23 -8.10 13.41
N HIS A 153 9.62 -7.21 12.48
CA HIS A 153 11.00 -6.74 12.36
C HIS A 153 11.48 -5.97 13.59
N ALA A 154 10.61 -5.14 14.16
CA ALA A 154 10.90 -4.37 15.37
C ALA A 154 10.82 -5.22 16.67
N GLY A 155 10.59 -6.53 16.58
CA GLY A 155 10.50 -7.42 17.74
C GLY A 155 9.16 -7.34 18.49
N HIS A 156 8.15 -6.74 17.88
CA HIS A 156 6.77 -6.76 18.36
C HIS A 156 6.08 -8.05 17.91
N ALA A 157 5.35 -8.68 18.83
CA ALA A 157 4.67 -9.95 18.56
C ALA A 157 3.43 -9.75 17.66
N ASP A 158 2.66 -8.69 17.93
CA ASP A 158 1.40 -8.38 17.26
C ASP A 158 0.99 -6.91 17.51
N GLU A 159 -0.10 -6.50 16.85
CA GLU A 159 -0.72 -5.19 16.98
C GLU A 159 -1.24 -4.91 18.40
N HIS A 160 -1.68 -5.95 19.13
CA HIS A 160 -2.23 -5.80 20.48
C HIS A 160 -1.15 -5.35 21.47
N ARG A 161 0.05 -5.90 21.34
CA ARG A 161 1.20 -5.45 22.12
C ARG A 161 1.58 -4.01 21.79
N PHE A 162 1.57 -3.64 20.51
CA PHE A 162 1.84 -2.25 20.11
C PHE A 162 0.79 -1.27 20.67
N ALA A 163 -0.49 -1.63 20.58
CA ALA A 163 -1.61 -0.89 21.17
C ALA A 163 -1.46 -0.73 22.70
N ALA A 164 -1.11 -1.81 23.40
CA ALA A 164 -0.91 -1.79 24.85
C ALA A 164 0.28 -0.91 25.28
N GLU A 165 1.38 -0.93 24.54
CA GLU A 165 2.57 -0.14 24.85
C GLU A 165 2.38 1.36 24.56
N THR A 166 1.60 1.69 23.52
CA THR A 166 1.31 3.09 23.16
C THR A 166 0.14 3.66 23.96
N GLY A 167 -0.79 2.82 24.40
CA GLY A 167 -2.07 3.24 24.97
C GLY A 167 -3.05 3.71 23.90
N CYS A 168 -2.85 3.33 22.63
CA CYS A 168 -3.71 3.73 21.52
C CYS A 168 -4.60 2.57 21.05
N LEU A 169 -5.79 2.88 20.58
CA LEU A 169 -6.57 2.01 19.71
C LEU A 169 -5.88 1.96 18.34
N VAL A 170 -5.75 0.75 17.79
CA VAL A 170 -5.05 0.51 16.53
C VAL A 170 -5.94 -0.27 15.60
N SER A 171 -6.10 0.22 14.38
CA SER A 171 -6.73 -0.47 13.26
C SER A 171 -5.88 -0.23 12.02
N TYR A 172 -6.02 -1.06 10.99
CA TYR A 172 -5.27 -0.91 9.74
C TYR A 172 -6.13 -1.30 8.53
N ASP A 173 -5.75 -0.81 7.35
CA ASP A 173 -6.35 -1.21 6.07
C ASP A 173 -6.04 -2.67 5.72
N VAL A 174 -6.72 -3.25 4.72
CA VAL A 174 -6.55 -4.67 4.39
C VAL A 174 -5.12 -4.95 3.93
N ARG A 175 -4.49 -3.98 3.26
CA ARG A 175 -3.09 -4.08 2.81
C ARG A 175 -2.08 -3.86 3.93
N GLN A 176 -2.53 -3.40 5.10
CA GLN A 176 -1.69 -3.03 6.23
C GLN A 176 -0.63 -1.97 5.89
N THR A 177 -0.96 -1.06 4.97
CA THR A 177 -0.11 0.06 4.55
C THR A 177 -0.50 1.39 5.18
N VAL A 178 -1.72 1.47 5.72
CA VAL A 178 -2.25 2.60 6.47
C VAL A 178 -2.66 2.13 7.86
N VAL A 179 -2.15 2.81 8.89
CA VAL A 179 -2.46 2.50 10.29
C VAL A 179 -3.29 3.64 10.88
N TYR A 180 -4.49 3.31 11.33
CA TYR A 180 -5.39 4.22 12.01
C TYR A 180 -5.18 4.12 13.52
N LEU A 181 -4.96 5.27 14.16
CA LEU A 181 -4.68 5.37 15.58
C LEU A 181 -5.75 6.23 16.26
N GLY A 182 -6.25 5.78 17.41
CA GLY A 182 -7.22 6.49 18.23
C GLY A 182 -6.78 6.54 19.69
N SER A 183 -7.11 7.61 20.40
CA SER A 183 -6.78 7.79 21.83
C SER A 183 -7.82 8.68 22.50
N ASP A 184 -8.29 8.26 23.67
CA ASP A 184 -9.13 9.07 24.55
C ASP A 184 -8.33 9.81 25.63
N GLU A 185 -7.05 9.44 25.81
CA GLU A 185 -6.18 10.02 26.84
C GLU A 185 -5.55 11.35 26.40
N GLY A 186 -5.33 11.54 25.09
CA GLY A 186 -4.75 12.78 24.56
C GLY A 186 -4.00 12.62 23.23
N GLN A 187 -3.73 13.75 22.59
CA GLN A 187 -2.97 13.86 21.34
C GLN A 187 -1.51 13.41 21.48
N GLU A 188 -0.88 13.66 22.63
CA GLU A 188 0.53 13.30 22.89
C GLU A 188 0.80 11.79 22.74
N ARG A 189 -0.20 10.96 23.07
CA ARG A 189 -0.14 9.50 22.88
C ARG A 189 -0.08 9.14 21.40
N LEU A 190 -0.89 9.80 20.57
CA LEU A 190 -0.90 9.58 19.13
C LEU A 190 0.43 10.00 18.50
N ASP A 191 0.93 11.18 18.89
CA ASP A 191 2.19 11.70 18.36
C ASP A 191 3.36 10.75 18.72
N SER A 192 3.38 10.25 19.96
CA SER A 192 4.36 9.25 20.40
C SER A 192 4.23 7.92 19.64
N ALA A 193 3.01 7.47 19.36
CA ALA A 193 2.77 6.25 18.58
C ALA A 193 3.23 6.42 17.13
N VAL A 194 2.96 7.57 16.51
CA VAL A 194 3.40 7.92 15.15
C VAL A 194 4.93 7.97 15.07
N GLU A 195 5.60 8.69 15.99
CA GLU A 195 7.06 8.76 16.05
C GLU A 195 7.69 7.37 16.16
N ARG A 196 7.04 6.47 16.92
CA ARG A 196 7.50 5.10 17.05
C ARG A 196 7.37 4.30 15.74
N LEU A 197 6.26 4.45 15.01
CA LEU A 197 6.07 3.83 13.68
C LEU A 197 7.10 4.34 12.66
N GLU A 198 7.39 5.63 12.68
CA GLU A 198 8.42 6.24 11.82
C GLU A 198 9.82 5.71 12.15
N SER A 199 10.14 5.60 13.45
CA SER A 199 11.41 5.02 13.90
C SER A 199 11.57 3.56 13.47
N MET A 200 10.52 2.75 13.62
CA MET A 200 10.51 1.36 13.13
C MET A 200 10.72 1.29 11.62
N THR A 201 10.04 2.15 10.87
CA THR A 201 10.16 2.20 9.40
C THR A 201 11.59 2.54 8.99
N LYS A 202 12.18 3.56 9.63
CA LYS A 202 13.56 3.94 9.37
C LYS A 202 14.54 2.79 9.64
N GLN A 203 14.39 2.10 10.77
CA GLN A 203 15.23 0.94 11.10
C GLN A 203 15.08 -0.19 10.08
N TYR A 204 13.85 -0.46 9.65
CA TYR A 204 13.57 -1.46 8.62
C TYR A 204 14.28 -1.14 7.31
N VAL A 205 14.22 0.12 6.86
CA VAL A 205 14.90 0.58 5.63
C VAL A 205 16.40 0.43 5.75
N GLU A 206 16.99 0.94 6.85
CA GLU A 206 18.44 0.83 7.08
C GLU A 206 18.89 -0.63 7.10
N HIS A 207 18.10 -1.54 7.67
CA HIS A 207 18.40 -2.97 7.67
C HIS A 207 18.27 -3.59 6.28
N LYS A 208 17.22 -3.23 5.52
CA LYS A 208 16.99 -3.71 4.15
C LYS A 208 18.10 -3.26 3.20
N GLU A 209 18.60 -2.03 3.35
CA GLU A 209 19.72 -1.52 2.55
C GLU A 209 21.06 -2.13 2.94
N ARG A 210 21.26 -2.49 4.23
CA ARG A 210 22.47 -3.17 4.70
C ARG A 210 22.48 -4.67 4.45
N ALA A 211 21.32 -5.30 4.25
CA ALA A 211 21.26 -6.68 3.83
C ALA A 211 22.06 -6.79 2.52
N PRO A 212 23.08 -7.68 2.44
CA PRO A 212 23.83 -7.83 1.20
C PRO A 212 22.81 -8.12 0.11
N GLN A 213 22.76 -7.26 -0.92
CA GLN A 213 21.99 -7.56 -2.11
C GLN A 213 22.50 -8.91 -2.59
N LEU A 214 21.75 -9.96 -2.27
CA LEU A 214 22.00 -11.28 -2.81
C LEU A 214 22.05 -11.03 -4.31
N LEU A 215 23.21 -11.32 -4.91
CA LEU A 215 23.42 -11.16 -6.34
C LEU A 215 22.17 -11.67 -7.05
N PRO A 216 21.69 -10.97 -8.10
CA PRO A 216 20.53 -11.45 -8.83
C PRO A 216 20.76 -12.93 -9.15
N PRO A 217 19.73 -13.79 -9.00
CA PRO A 217 19.89 -15.22 -9.21
C PRO A 217 20.61 -15.41 -10.54
N LEU A 218 21.79 -16.05 -10.49
CA LEU A 218 22.59 -16.26 -11.68
C LEU A 218 21.67 -16.88 -12.74
N PRO A 219 21.64 -16.34 -13.97
CA PRO A 219 20.81 -16.90 -15.02
C PRO A 219 21.09 -18.40 -15.10
N ILE A 220 20.06 -19.20 -14.87
CA ILE A 220 20.13 -20.65 -15.00
C ILE A 220 20.17 -20.93 -16.49
N PHE A 221 21.36 -20.92 -17.08
CA PHE A 221 21.52 -21.32 -18.46
C PHE A 221 21.23 -22.83 -18.58
N PRO A 222 20.48 -23.26 -19.61
CA PRO A 222 20.39 -24.66 -19.97
C PRO A 222 21.80 -25.25 -20.11
N ALA A 223 22.00 -26.52 -19.72
CA ALA A 223 23.31 -27.17 -19.73
C ALA A 223 24.05 -27.06 -21.09
N ALA A 224 23.31 -26.99 -22.20
CA ALA A 224 23.86 -26.80 -23.54
C ALA A 224 24.46 -25.39 -23.76
N GLU A 225 23.86 -24.35 -23.19
CA GLU A 225 24.39 -22.98 -23.25
C GLU A 225 25.60 -22.81 -22.34
N TRP A 226 25.59 -23.45 -21.16
CA TRP A 226 26.77 -23.51 -20.29
C TRP A 226 27.97 -24.15 -20.99
N ALA A 227 27.76 -25.25 -21.72
CA ALA A 227 28.82 -25.90 -22.48
C ALA A 227 29.40 -24.97 -23.57
N ALA A 228 28.56 -24.17 -24.23
CA ALA A 228 29.00 -23.21 -25.24
C ALA A 228 29.80 -22.04 -24.61
N VAL A 229 29.35 -21.51 -23.47
CA VAL A 229 30.06 -20.45 -22.74
C VAL A 229 31.40 -20.95 -22.21
N VAL A 230 31.45 -22.16 -21.65
CA VAL A 230 32.70 -22.77 -21.17
C VAL A 230 33.64 -23.11 -22.33
N ALA A 231 33.13 -23.59 -23.47
CA ALA A 231 33.94 -23.84 -24.66
C ALA A 231 34.50 -22.53 -25.25
N ALA A 232 33.71 -21.45 -25.28
CA ALA A 232 34.18 -20.15 -25.73
C ALA A 232 35.24 -19.56 -24.78
N ALA A 233 35.03 -19.68 -23.47
CA ALA A 233 36.00 -19.26 -22.46
C ALA A 233 37.27 -20.11 -22.45
N ALA A 234 37.20 -21.39 -22.80
CA ALA A 234 38.37 -22.26 -22.94
C ALA A 234 39.18 -21.98 -24.21
N SER A 235 38.58 -21.35 -25.23
CA SER A 235 39.28 -20.93 -26.46
C SER A 235 39.85 -19.51 -26.41
N HIS A 236 39.42 -18.71 -25.44
CA HIS A 236 39.83 -17.32 -25.28
C HIS A 236 40.79 -17.24 -24.09
N ASP A 237 42.10 -17.34 -24.36
CA ASP A 237 43.11 -17.16 -23.33
C ASP A 237 42.98 -15.73 -22.82
N PHE A 238 42.57 -15.56 -21.56
CA PHE A 238 42.24 -14.27 -20.95
C PHE A 238 43.41 -13.25 -21.05
N PHE A 239 44.62 -13.73 -21.31
CA PHE A 239 45.83 -12.94 -21.49
C PHE A 239 46.07 -12.44 -22.92
N ASP A 240 45.26 -12.83 -23.90
CA ASP A 240 45.38 -12.37 -25.29
C ASP A 240 44.76 -10.99 -25.54
N ASP A 241 43.84 -10.54 -24.68
CA ASP A 241 43.26 -9.19 -24.75
C ASP A 241 44.12 -8.12 -24.06
N ILE A 242 45.26 -8.49 -23.45
CA ILE A 242 46.16 -7.51 -22.84
C ILE A 242 46.88 -6.73 -23.94
N PRO A 243 46.67 -5.40 -24.06
CA PRO A 243 47.35 -4.56 -25.04
C PRO A 243 48.87 -4.73 -24.98
N ALA A 244 49.51 -4.81 -26.15
CA ALA A 244 50.93 -5.16 -26.27
C ALA A 244 51.89 -4.18 -25.55
N ASP A 245 51.46 -2.94 -25.36
CA ASP A 245 52.14 -1.89 -24.60
C ASP A 245 52.16 -2.17 -23.07
N ILE A 246 51.14 -2.85 -22.55
CA ILE A 246 51.11 -3.33 -21.16
C ILE A 246 52.01 -4.57 -21.01
N LYS A 247 52.04 -5.47 -22.00
CA LYS A 247 52.97 -6.62 -22.02
C LYS A 247 54.44 -6.17 -22.00
N ALA A 248 54.78 -5.05 -22.66
CA ALA A 248 56.16 -4.55 -22.73
C ALA A 248 56.64 -3.81 -21.47
N SER A 249 55.72 -3.47 -20.54
CA SER A 249 56.03 -2.74 -19.30
C SER A 249 56.02 -3.63 -18.06
N LEU A 250 55.70 -4.92 -18.20
CA LEU A 250 55.82 -5.90 -17.14
C LEU A 250 57.31 -6.24 -16.92
N PRO A 251 57.83 -6.15 -15.68
CA PRO A 251 59.21 -6.54 -15.39
C PRO A 251 59.41 -8.04 -15.64
N ASP A 252 60.53 -8.44 -16.25
CA ASP A 252 60.96 -9.83 -16.53
C ASP A 252 61.10 -10.74 -15.28
N SER A 253 60.64 -10.27 -14.12
CA SER A 253 60.79 -10.89 -12.80
C SER A 253 59.66 -11.86 -12.43
N VAL A 254 58.72 -12.18 -13.33
CA VAL A 254 57.74 -13.23 -13.03
C VAL A 254 58.43 -14.58 -13.23
N VAL A 255 59.06 -15.04 -12.15
CA VAL A 255 59.57 -16.42 -12.01
C VAL A 255 58.46 -17.38 -12.46
N PRO A 256 58.73 -18.34 -13.35
CA PRO A 256 57.72 -19.30 -13.79
C PRO A 256 57.09 -19.93 -12.55
N TRP A 257 55.79 -19.70 -12.35
CA TRP A 257 55.07 -20.24 -11.21
C TRP A 257 55.18 -21.76 -11.27
N THR A 258 56.01 -22.31 -10.39
CA THR A 258 56.23 -23.74 -10.28
C THR A 258 55.06 -24.27 -9.47
N ASP A 259 54.18 -25.04 -10.10
CA ASP A 259 52.99 -25.62 -9.47
C ASP A 259 53.40 -26.40 -8.21
N PRO A 260 53.05 -25.92 -6.99
CA PRO A 260 53.47 -26.54 -5.74
C PRO A 260 52.81 -27.90 -5.49
N PHE A 261 51.87 -28.32 -6.35
CA PHE A 261 51.18 -29.60 -6.23
C PHE A 261 51.73 -30.70 -7.15
N LYS A 262 52.70 -30.39 -8.02
CA LYS A 262 53.48 -31.38 -8.76
C LYS A 262 54.66 -31.90 -7.93
N ASN A 263 54.36 -32.52 -6.80
CA ASN A 263 55.32 -33.40 -6.14
C ASN A 263 55.06 -34.84 -6.63
N ASP A 264 55.89 -35.32 -7.55
CA ASP A 264 55.99 -36.72 -7.97
C ASP A 264 56.66 -37.61 -6.88
N GLU A 265 56.40 -37.33 -5.60
CA GLU A 265 56.74 -38.25 -4.51
C GLU A 265 55.57 -39.21 -4.28
N SER A 266 55.45 -40.16 -5.20
CA SER A 266 55.49 -41.59 -4.88
C SER A 266 55.07 -41.96 -3.44
N LEU A 267 53.77 -42.09 -3.19
CA LEU A 267 53.26 -42.88 -2.07
C LEU A 267 53.40 -44.36 -2.44
N ILE A 268 54.40 -45.00 -1.83
CA ILE A 268 54.52 -46.45 -1.63
C ILE A 268 53.54 -46.85 -0.52
#